data_AF-R5QTM0-F1
#
_entry.id   AF-R5QTM0-F1
#
_cell.length_a   1.000
_cell.length_b   1.000
_cell.length_c   1.000
_cell.angle_alpha   90.00
_cell.angle_beta   90.00
_cell.angle_gamma   90.00
#
_symmetry.space_group_name_H-M   'P 1'
#
loop_
_entity.id
_entity.type
_entity.pdbx_description
1 polymer ?
#
loop_
_entity_poly.entity_id
_entity_poly.type
_entity_poly.pdbx_seq_one_letter_code
_entity_poly.pdbx_strand_id
1 'polypeptide(L)'
;METGSISRKIDRGKHTTRHSELLVLEEDEKVEDCGSYIVDTPGFSSLYVNDFEKEQLKYYFPEFGPYEGLCRFSGCDHVHEPDCAVKQAAEEGKIHEIRYNDYVAMYRELQEKRRY
;
A
#
# COMPACT_ATOMS: atom_id res chain seq x y z
N MET A 1 23.51 -13.76 -0.77
CA MET A 1 22.17 -13.86 -1.38
C MET A 1 22.07 -15.14 -2.20
N GLU A 2 21.26 -16.10 -1.74
CA GLU A 2 20.95 -17.31 -2.50
C GLU A 2 19.54 -17.16 -3.12
N THR A 3 19.46 -17.04 -4.44
CA THR A 3 18.19 -17.06 -5.16
C THR A 3 17.78 -18.50 -5.45
N GLY A 4 16.65 -18.94 -4.92
CA GLY A 4 16.11 -20.28 -5.23
C GLY A 4 15.58 -20.37 -6.66
N SER A 5 15.67 -21.56 -7.27
CA SER A 5 15.07 -21.84 -8.58
C SER A 5 13.54 -21.75 -8.54
N ILE A 6 12.92 -21.22 -9.60
CA ILE A 6 11.47 -21.10 -9.78
C ILE A 6 10.79 -22.47 -9.63
N SER A 7 9.72 -22.55 -8.84
CA SER A 7 8.94 -23.77 -8.68
C SER A 7 8.10 -24.03 -9.93
N ARG A 8 8.49 -25.02 -10.75
CA ARG A 8 7.78 -25.42 -11.98
C ARG A 8 6.34 -25.89 -11.77
N LYS A 9 5.91 -26.12 -10.53
CA LYS A 9 4.60 -26.70 -10.20
C LYS A 9 3.50 -25.65 -9.95
N ILE A 10 3.88 -24.40 -9.65
CA ILE A 10 2.95 -23.34 -9.20
C ILE A 10 3.23 -21.99 -9.85
N ASP A 11 4.21 -21.90 -10.75
CA ASP A 11 4.62 -20.68 -11.47
C ASP A 11 4.79 -19.45 -10.57
N ARG A 12 5.20 -19.69 -9.31
CA ARG A 12 5.44 -18.66 -8.30
C ARG A 12 6.90 -18.68 -7.89
N GLY A 13 7.47 -17.49 -7.78
CA GLY A 13 8.78 -17.28 -7.14
C GLY A 13 8.74 -17.80 -5.71
N LYS A 14 9.80 -18.50 -5.29
CA LYS A 14 9.95 -18.98 -3.91
C LYS A 14 10.88 -18.03 -3.18
N HIS A 15 10.37 -17.28 -2.21
CA HIS A 15 11.20 -16.46 -1.32
C HIS A 15 12.16 -17.39 -0.55
N THR A 16 13.46 -17.26 -0.81
CA THR A 16 14.52 -18.04 -0.12
C THR A 16 15.12 -17.29 1.06
N THR A 17 15.07 -15.96 1.07
CA THR A 17 15.50 -15.11 2.19
C THR A 17 14.57 -15.33 3.39
N ARG A 18 15.11 -15.89 4.49
CA ARG A 18 14.36 -16.24 5.71
C ARG A 18 14.59 -15.28 6.88
N HIS A 19 15.59 -14.42 6.77
CA HIS A 19 15.98 -13.46 7.80
C HIS A 19 16.27 -12.12 7.13
N SER A 20 16.04 -11.02 7.87
CA SER A 20 16.38 -9.69 7.38
C SER A 20 17.86 -9.43 7.57
N GLU A 21 18.54 -8.94 6.54
CA GLU A 21 19.95 -8.53 6.60
C GLU A 21 20.06 -7.01 6.39
N LEU A 22 20.98 -6.37 7.12
CA LEU A 22 21.31 -4.96 6.97
C LEU A 22 22.65 -4.84 6.24
N LEU A 23 22.62 -4.31 5.02
CA LEU A 23 23.80 -4.03 4.22
C LEU A 23 24.20 -2.58 4.44
N VAL A 24 25.44 -2.35 4.87
CA VAL A 24 26.01 -1.00 4.99
C VAL A 24 26.58 -0.60 3.64
N LEU A 25 26.20 0.55 3.11
CA LEU A 25 26.82 1.11 1.92
C LEU A 25 28.09 1.86 2.34
N GLU A 26 29.22 1.49 1.74
CA GLU A 26 30.49 2.19 1.98
C GLU A 26 30.43 3.63 1.47
N GLU A 27 31.26 4.49 2.06
CA GLU A 27 31.36 5.92 1.71
C GLU A 27 31.71 6.09 0.23
N ASP A 28 30.86 6.79 -0.52
CA ASP A 28 31.24 7.35 -1.82
C ASP A 28 32.08 8.60 -1.54
N GLU A 29 33.28 8.72 -2.14
CA GLU A 29 34.26 9.79 -1.87
C GLU A 29 33.70 11.23 -2.04
N LYS A 30 32.47 11.37 -2.56
CA LYS A 30 31.77 12.64 -2.80
C LYS A 30 30.62 12.93 -1.83
N VAL A 31 30.32 12.04 -0.89
CA VAL A 31 29.21 12.18 0.06
C VAL A 31 29.78 12.24 1.47
N GLU A 32 29.83 13.44 2.06
CA GLU A 32 30.36 13.70 3.41
C GLU A 32 29.50 13.10 4.55
N ASP A 33 28.43 12.36 4.23
CA ASP A 33 27.48 11.80 5.20
C ASP A 33 27.44 10.27 5.11
N CYS A 34 28.08 9.62 6.07
CA CYS A 34 28.24 8.18 6.18
C CYS A 34 27.09 7.56 6.98
N GLY A 35 26.12 6.91 6.32
CA GLY A 35 25.05 6.22 7.05
C GLY A 35 23.93 5.60 6.23
N SER A 36 24.19 5.19 4.99
CA SER A 36 23.16 4.55 4.17
C SER A 36 23.14 3.04 4.39
N TYR A 37 21.95 2.48 4.63
CA TYR A 37 21.76 1.06 4.85
C TYR A 37 20.67 0.53 3.91
N ILE A 38 20.87 -0.67 3.37
CA ILE A 38 19.84 -1.43 2.65
C ILE A 38 19.41 -2.58 3.54
N VAL A 39 18.12 -2.65 3.87
CA VAL A 39 17.55 -3.80 4.56
C VAL A 39 16.98 -4.75 3.51
N ASP A 40 17.60 -5.92 3.34
CA ASP A 40 17.01 -7.01 2.56
C ASP A 40 16.05 -7.77 3.48
N THR A 41 14.74 -7.58 3.30
CA THR A 41 13.70 -8.26 4.08
C THR A 41 13.06 -9.38 3.25
N PRO A 42 12.62 -10.47 3.89
CA PRO A 42 11.70 -11.40 3.24
C PRO A 42 10.47 -10.65 2.74
N GLY A 43 10.05 -10.92 1.50
CA GLY A 43 8.79 -10.38 0.97
C GLY A 43 7.59 -10.85 1.80
N PHE A 44 6.50 -10.07 1.77
CA PHE A 44 5.27 -10.44 2.45
C PHE A 44 4.60 -11.62 1.72
N SER A 45 4.41 -12.75 2.43
CA SER A 45 3.63 -13.89 1.92
C SER A 45 2.12 -13.71 2.12
N SER A 46 1.75 -12.92 3.12
CA SER A 46 0.41 -12.39 3.37
C SER A 46 0.52 -10.97 3.92
N LEU A 47 -0.40 -10.09 3.52
CA LEU A 47 -0.50 -8.73 4.07
C LEU A 47 -1.36 -8.79 5.33
N TYR A 48 -0.74 -8.52 6.49
CA TYR A 48 -1.46 -8.29 7.73
C TYR A 48 -1.76 -6.79 7.84
N VAL A 49 -3.03 -6.42 7.73
CA VAL A 49 -3.52 -5.02 7.73
C VAL A 49 -4.23 -4.66 9.06
N ASN A 50 -3.79 -5.25 10.18
CA ASN A 50 -4.60 -5.31 11.40
C ASN A 50 -4.56 -4.06 12.30
N ASP A 51 -3.74 -3.06 12.01
CA ASP A 51 -3.50 -1.96 12.96
C ASP A 51 -4.25 -0.66 12.62
N PHE A 52 -5.22 -0.69 11.71
CA PHE A 52 -6.01 0.49 11.37
C PHE A 52 -7.49 0.21 11.07
N GLU A 53 -8.32 1.21 11.35
CA GLU A 53 -9.76 1.22 11.10
C GLU A 53 -10.04 1.45 9.60
N LYS A 54 -11.16 0.96 9.06
CA LYS A 54 -11.51 1.15 7.64
C LYS A 54 -11.61 2.65 7.26
N GLU A 55 -12.01 3.49 8.22
CA GLU A 55 -12.13 4.94 8.11
C GLU A 55 -10.77 5.63 7.98
N GLN A 56 -9.69 4.96 8.41
CA GLN A 56 -8.31 5.44 8.24
C GLN A 56 -7.72 5.07 6.88
N LEU A 57 -8.32 4.10 6.16
CA LEU A 57 -7.78 3.58 4.90
C LEU A 57 -7.54 4.70 3.87
N LYS A 58 -8.43 5.69 3.82
CA LYS A 58 -8.34 6.82 2.87
C LYS A 58 -7.04 7.62 2.98
N TYR A 59 -6.41 7.65 4.16
CA TYR A 59 -5.16 8.37 4.37
C TYR A 59 -3.93 7.63 3.81
N TYR A 60 -4.07 6.35 3.45
CA TYR A 60 -3.00 5.56 2.83
C TYR A 60 -3.03 5.57 1.29
N PHE A 61 -3.93 6.36 0.69
CA PHE A 61 -4.04 6.59 -0.75
C PHE A 61 -3.68 8.05 -1.06
N PRO A 62 -2.40 8.36 -1.35
CA PRO A 62 -1.92 9.74 -1.56
C PRO A 62 -2.70 10.52 -2.62
N GLU A 63 -3.23 9.82 -3.63
CA GLU A 63 -4.06 10.38 -4.69
C GLU A 63 -5.35 11.06 -4.19
N PHE A 64 -5.82 10.75 -2.98
CA PHE A 64 -7.02 11.35 -2.39
C PHE A 64 -6.74 12.70 -1.74
N GLY A 65 -5.48 12.95 -1.33
CA GLY A 65 -5.07 14.15 -0.61
C GLY A 65 -5.58 15.48 -1.21
N PRO A 66 -5.47 15.71 -2.53
CA PRO A 66 -5.99 16.93 -3.17
C PRO A 66 -7.51 17.13 -3.09
N TYR A 67 -8.28 16.07 -2.77
CA TYR A 67 -9.74 16.07 -2.72
C TYR A 67 -10.30 15.95 -1.30
N GLU A 68 -9.42 15.78 -0.30
CA GLU A 68 -9.81 15.76 1.11
C GLU A 68 -10.47 17.09 1.50
N GLY A 69 -11.60 17.00 2.22
CA GLY A 69 -12.39 18.16 2.62
C GLY A 69 -13.23 18.82 1.51
N LEU A 70 -13.13 18.37 0.26
CA LEU A 70 -13.97 18.86 -0.85
C LEU A 70 -15.28 18.07 -1.02
N CYS A 71 -15.43 16.97 -0.28
CA CYS A 71 -16.67 16.20 -0.25
C CYS A 71 -17.78 16.96 0.46
N ARG A 72 -19.04 16.71 0.06
CA ARG A 72 -20.22 17.29 0.70
C ARG A 72 -20.33 16.95 2.19
N PHE A 73 -19.95 15.73 2.57
CA PHE A 73 -20.06 15.21 3.93
C PHE A 73 -18.72 15.25 4.65
N SER A 74 -18.73 15.81 5.87
CA SER A 74 -17.60 15.70 6.80
C SER A 74 -17.40 14.23 7.17
N GLY A 75 -16.16 13.74 7.06
CA GLY A 75 -15.83 12.35 7.39
C GLY A 75 -16.14 11.33 6.27
N CYS A 76 -16.39 11.79 5.04
CA CYS A 76 -16.57 10.93 3.87
C CYS A 76 -15.47 9.86 3.76
N ASP A 77 -15.87 8.60 3.60
CA ASP A 77 -15.00 7.47 3.32
C ASP A 77 -14.85 7.20 1.82
N HIS A 78 -15.45 8.02 0.96
CA HIS A 78 -15.32 7.94 -0.51
C HIS A 78 -15.83 6.63 -1.13
N VAL A 79 -16.71 5.91 -0.45
CA VAL A 79 -17.26 4.62 -0.92
C VAL A 79 -18.74 4.76 -1.25
N HIS A 80 -19.57 5.05 -0.25
CA HIS A 80 -21.03 4.98 -0.34
C HIS A 80 -21.69 6.36 -0.40
N GLU A 81 -20.93 7.40 -0.06
CA GLU A 81 -21.41 8.76 0.08
C GLU A 81 -21.79 9.37 -1.27
N PRO A 82 -22.96 9.98 -1.42
CA PRO A 82 -23.27 10.77 -2.61
C PRO A 82 -22.41 12.04 -2.64
N ASP A 83 -22.22 12.63 -3.81
CA ASP A 83 -21.49 13.90 -4.00
C ASP A 83 -20.07 13.90 -3.38
N CYS A 84 -19.28 12.88 -3.74
CA CYS A 84 -17.91 12.69 -3.26
C CYS A 84 -16.89 13.18 -4.31
N ALA A 85 -16.03 14.12 -3.90
CA ALA A 85 -14.99 14.70 -4.77
C ALA A 85 -13.98 13.65 -5.28
N VAL A 86 -13.64 12.65 -4.46
CA VAL A 86 -12.76 11.54 -4.86
C VAL A 86 -13.41 10.67 -5.93
N LYS A 87 -14.71 10.33 -5.79
CA LYS A 87 -15.44 9.57 -6.81
C LYS A 87 -15.53 10.33 -8.13
N GLN A 88 -15.87 11.60 -8.06
CA GLN A 88 -15.88 12.47 -9.24
C GLN A 88 -14.49 12.54 -9.90
N ALA A 89 -13.43 12.68 -9.12
CA ALA A 89 -12.06 12.70 -9.65
C ALA A 89 -11.66 11.37 -10.31
N ALA A 90 -12.14 10.23 -9.79
CA ALA A 90 -11.95 8.93 -10.43
C ALA A 90 -12.73 8.82 -11.75
N GLU A 91 -13.98 9.27 -11.79
CA GLU A 91 -14.81 9.31 -13.01
C GLU A 91 -14.22 10.23 -14.09
N GLU A 92 -13.62 11.34 -13.68
CA GLU A 92 -12.91 12.28 -14.56
C GLU A 92 -11.50 11.81 -14.97
N GLY A 93 -11.05 10.64 -14.48
CA GLY A 93 -9.74 10.07 -14.80
C GLY A 93 -8.56 10.77 -14.12
N LYS A 94 -8.81 11.67 -13.16
CA LYS A 94 -7.75 12.32 -12.35
C LYS A 94 -7.18 11.39 -11.29
N ILE A 95 -7.99 10.42 -10.84
CA ILE A 95 -7.54 9.26 -10.06
C ILE A 95 -7.66 8.05 -10.97
N HIS A 96 -6.61 7.23 -11.03
CA HIS A 96 -6.62 6.04 -11.85
C HIS A 96 -7.69 5.05 -11.34
N GLU A 97 -8.52 4.53 -12.24
CA GLU A 97 -9.66 3.67 -11.90
C GLU A 97 -9.26 2.46 -11.04
N ILE A 98 -8.18 1.76 -11.42
CA ILE A 98 -7.65 0.61 -10.65
C ILE A 98 -7.38 1.00 -9.20
N ARG A 99 -6.79 2.17 -8.96
CA ARG A 99 -6.43 2.62 -7.60
C ARG A 99 -7.67 2.88 -6.75
N TYR A 100 -8.69 3.50 -7.33
CA TYR A 100 -9.96 3.70 -6.64
C TYR A 100 -10.67 2.37 -6.36
N ASN A 101 -10.66 1.44 -7.32
CA ASN A 101 -11.26 0.12 -7.15
C ASN A 101 -10.54 -0.72 -6.09
N ASP A 102 -9.21 -0.67 -6.05
CA ASP A 102 -8.39 -1.31 -5.01
C ASP A 102 -8.74 -0.76 -3.62
N TYR A 103 -8.87 0.55 -3.49
CA TYR A 103 -9.32 1.20 -2.26
C TYR A 103 -10.69 0.67 -1.81
N VAL A 104 -11.67 0.63 -2.70
CA VAL A 104 -13.03 0.15 -2.38
C VAL A 104 -13.01 -1.33 -1.98
N ALA A 105 -12.20 -2.16 -2.64
CA ALA A 105 -12.04 -3.57 -2.31
C ALA A 105 -11.46 -3.74 -0.90
N MET A 106 -10.36 -3.05 -0.59
CA MET A 106 -9.73 -3.09 0.73
C MET A 106 -10.65 -2.56 1.83
N TYR A 107 -11.41 -1.48 1.56
CA TYR A 107 -12.38 -0.93 2.52
C TYR A 107 -13.45 -1.98 2.88
N ARG A 108 -13.97 -2.71 1.89
CA ARG A 108 -14.96 -3.78 2.10
C ARG A 108 -14.38 -4.95 2.88
N GLU A 109 -13.16 -5.37 2.58
CA GLU A 109 -12.48 -6.43 3.35
C GLU A 109 -12.31 -6.06 4.82
N LEU A 110 -11.91 -4.81 5.12
CA LEU A 110 -11.79 -4.31 6.49
C LEU A 110 -13.15 -4.22 7.19
N GLN A 111 -14.21 -3.87 6.46
CA GLN A 111 -15.57 -3.85 6.99
C GLN A 111 -16.08 -5.26 7.35
N GLU A 112 -15.76 -6.27 6.54
CA GLU A 112 -16.15 -7.66 6.79
C GLU A 112 -15.38 -8.29 7.95
N LYS A 113 -14.07 -8.02 8.05
CA LYS A 113 -13.23 -8.54 9.15
C LYS A 113 -13.73 -8.14 10.54
N ARG A 114 -14.34 -6.96 10.69
CA ARG A 114 -14.91 -6.48 11.97
C ARG A 114 -16.21 -7.18 12.39
N ARG A 115 -16.86 -7.91 11.48
CA ARG A 115 -18.13 -8.59 11.76
C ARG A 115 -17.94 -9.95 12.44
N TYR A 116 -16.69 -10.41 12.58
CA TYR A 116 -16.29 -11.68 13.19
C TYR A 116 -15.40 -11.41 14.41
#